data_AF-A0A120FF59-F1
#
_entry.id   AF-A0A120FF59-F1
#
_cell.length_a   1.000
_cell.length_b   1.000
_cell.length_c   1.000
_cell.angle_alpha   90.00
_cell.angle_beta   90.00
_cell.angle_gamma   90.00
#
_symmetry.space_group_name_H-M   'P 1'
#
loop_
_entity.id
_entity.type
_entity.pdbx_description
1 polymer ?
#
loop_
_entity_poly.entity_id
_entity_poly.type
_entity_poly.pdbx_seq_one_letter_code
_entity_poly.pdbx_strand_id
1 'polypeptide(L)'
;MQRKRHQVLLGSAVALVSAIVLASPAFASSGGGGLPWESPLQQIQQSITGPVAGFIALAAVAIAGGMLIFGGELNDFARRLCYIALVGGVLLGATQIVGLFGATGATVGTLEHELRHHVIELAKFSPCKGEGAHG
;
A
#
# COMPACT_ATOMS: atom_id res chain seq x y z
N MET A 1 -4.07 2.82 44.50
CA MET A 1 -3.00 2.05 43.82
C MET A 1 -3.07 2.04 42.28
N GLN A 2 -4.08 2.65 41.63
CA GLN A 2 -4.24 2.65 40.16
C GLN A 2 -3.21 3.53 39.41
N ARG A 3 -2.82 4.69 39.96
CA ARG A 3 -1.92 5.67 39.30
C ARG A 3 -0.52 5.12 38.97
N LYS A 4 0.04 4.26 39.81
CA LYS A 4 1.38 3.67 39.57
C LYS A 4 1.39 2.71 38.39
N ARG A 5 0.29 2.00 38.15
CA ARG A 5 0.12 1.12 36.98
C ARG A 5 0.09 1.94 35.70
N HIS A 6 -0.61 3.07 35.71
CA HIS A 6 -0.63 3.99 34.57
C HIS A 6 0.74 4.59 34.26
N GLN A 7 1.55 4.89 35.27
CA GLN A 7 2.90 5.42 35.04
C GLN A 7 3.86 4.39 34.42
N VAL A 8 3.78 3.11 34.84
CA VAL A 8 4.60 2.04 34.26
C VAL A 8 4.16 1.73 32.82
N LEU A 9 2.84 1.73 32.56
CA LEU A 9 2.28 1.57 31.21
C LEU A 9 2.65 2.74 30.28
N LEU A 10 2.68 3.97 30.82
CA LEU A 10 3.14 5.14 30.07
C LEU A 10 4.62 5.01 29.69
N GLY A 11 5.47 4.58 30.63
CA GLY A 11 6.90 4.43 30.38
C GLY A 11 7.22 3.36 29.34
N SER A 12 6.56 2.20 29.40
CA SER A 12 6.75 1.14 28.39
C SER A 12 6.24 1.55 27.01
N ALA A 13 5.15 2.31 26.95
CA ALA A 13 4.63 2.85 25.69
C ALA A 13 5.62 3.85 25.06
N VAL A 14 6.22 4.74 25.84
CA VAL A 14 7.22 5.70 25.35
C VAL A 14 8.47 5.00 24.83
N ALA A 15 8.93 3.95 25.51
CA ALA A 15 10.09 3.16 25.08
C ALA A 15 9.84 2.42 23.76
N LEU A 16 8.66 1.82 23.58
CA LEU A 16 8.26 1.17 22.34
C LEU A 16 8.16 2.17 21.18
N VAL A 17 7.58 3.34 21.43
CA VAL A 17 7.48 4.42 20.44
C VAL A 17 8.87 4.90 20.02
N SER A 18 9.80 5.02 20.97
CA SER A 18 11.17 5.46 20.69
C SER A 18 11.95 4.43 19.85
N ALA A 19 11.76 3.13 20.11
CA ALA A 19 12.36 2.06 19.31
C ALA A 19 11.83 2.01 17.87
N ILE A 20 10.55 2.32 17.67
CA ILE A 20 9.92 2.41 16.34
C ILE A 20 10.45 3.63 15.57
N VAL A 21 10.68 4.76 16.25
CA VAL A 21 11.20 6.00 15.62
C VAL A 21 12.66 5.85 15.18
N LEU A 22 13.45 5.02 15.86
CA LEU A 22 14.86 4.76 15.50
C LEU A 22 15.00 3.65 14.43
N ALA A 23 13.93 2.91 14.13
CA ALA A 23 13.91 1.93 13.07
C ALA A 23 13.90 2.64 11.70
N SER A 24 15.10 2.92 11.18
CA SER A 24 15.28 3.51 9.86
C SER A 24 14.70 2.59 8.78
N PRO A 25 14.02 3.11 7.75
CA PRO A 25 13.57 2.29 6.62
C PRO A 25 14.81 1.77 5.89
N ALA A 26 15.01 0.45 5.93
CA ALA A 26 15.90 -0.20 4.99
C ALA A 26 15.25 -0.04 3.61
N PHE A 27 15.72 0.94 2.84
CA PHE A 27 15.48 1.01 1.41
C PHE A 27 16.06 -0.27 0.78
N ALA A 28 15.26 -1.32 0.74
CA ALA A 28 15.38 -2.31 -0.30
C ALA A 28 15.01 -1.58 -1.59
N SER A 29 16.00 -0.94 -2.22
CA SER A 29 15.91 -0.47 -3.58
C SER A 29 15.38 -1.64 -4.40
N SER A 30 14.10 -1.56 -4.76
CA SER A 30 13.50 -2.34 -5.82
C SER A 30 14.45 -2.32 -7.01
N GLY A 31 14.73 -3.50 -7.57
CA GLY A 31 15.74 -3.74 -8.59
C GLY A 31 15.78 -2.68 -9.70
N GLY A 32 17.00 -2.34 -10.12
CA GLY A 32 17.24 -1.35 -11.15
C GLY A 32 18.73 -1.13 -11.39
N GLY A 33 19.51 -2.19 -11.29
CA GLY A 33 20.97 -2.15 -11.31
C GLY A 33 21.50 -2.44 -12.71
N GLY A 34 21.54 -1.42 -13.57
CA GLY A 34 22.62 -1.24 -14.56
C GLY A 34 22.87 -2.32 -15.63
N LEU A 35 21.89 -3.19 -15.93
CA LEU A 35 22.07 -4.22 -16.96
C LEU A 35 21.23 -3.93 -18.22
N PRO A 36 21.81 -3.94 -19.43
CA PRO A 36 21.15 -3.50 -20.67
C PRO A 36 19.94 -4.35 -21.11
N TRP A 37 19.77 -5.52 -20.50
CA TRP A 37 18.62 -6.41 -20.70
C TRP A 37 17.47 -6.14 -19.72
N GLU A 38 17.65 -5.25 -18.74
CA GLU A 38 16.61 -4.88 -17.78
C GLU A 38 15.56 -3.95 -18.42
N SER A 39 15.98 -3.04 -19.31
CA SER A 39 15.07 -2.19 -20.07
C SER A 39 14.04 -2.97 -20.90
N PRO A 40 14.42 -4.00 -21.71
CA PRO A 40 13.42 -4.79 -22.44
C PRO A 40 12.51 -5.63 -21.53
N LEU A 41 12.99 -6.13 -20.37
CA LEU A 41 12.13 -6.82 -19.41
C LEU A 41 11.12 -5.88 -18.73
N GLN A 42 11.53 -4.66 -18.38
CA GLN A 42 10.62 -3.61 -17.91
C GLN A 42 9.61 -3.21 -18.98
N GLN A 43 10.03 -3.13 -20.24
CA GLN A 43 9.14 -2.76 -21.35
C GLN A 43 8.06 -3.83 -21.60
N ILE A 44 8.40 -5.11 -21.44
CA ILE A 44 7.43 -6.21 -21.50
C ILE A 44 6.47 -6.14 -20.31
N GLN A 45 6.98 -5.89 -19.11
CA GLN A 45 6.15 -5.76 -17.90
C GLN A 45 5.20 -4.55 -17.99
N GLN A 46 5.68 -3.42 -18.51
CA GLN A 46 4.89 -2.23 -18.86
C GLN A 46 3.90 -2.49 -19.99
N SER A 47 4.20 -3.37 -20.94
CA SER A 47 3.26 -3.69 -22.04
C SER A 47 2.10 -4.58 -21.56
N ILE A 48 2.31 -5.39 -20.53
CA ILE A 48 1.28 -6.24 -19.91
C ILE A 48 0.41 -5.44 -18.91
N THR A 49 0.98 -4.40 -18.29
CA THR A 49 0.29 -3.60 -17.26
C THR A 49 -0.11 -2.20 -17.73
N GLY A 50 0.30 -1.79 -18.93
CA GLY A 50 0.10 -0.44 -19.45
C GLY A 50 -1.24 -0.23 -20.17
N PRO A 51 -1.48 0.98 -20.69
CA PRO A 51 -2.77 1.36 -21.31
C PRO A 51 -3.16 0.45 -22.49
N VAL A 52 -2.18 -0.08 -23.22
CA VAL A 52 -2.39 -0.99 -24.36
C VAL A 52 -3.09 -2.28 -23.91
N ALA A 53 -2.67 -2.87 -22.79
CA ALA A 53 -3.33 -4.04 -22.22
C ALA A 53 -4.78 -3.73 -21.80
N GLY A 54 -5.01 -2.52 -21.29
CA GLY A 54 -6.35 -2.02 -20.97
C GLY A 54 -7.29 -1.98 -22.18
N PHE A 55 -6.83 -1.47 -23.32
CA PHE A 55 -7.62 -1.46 -24.56
C PHE A 55 -7.90 -2.87 -25.10
N ILE A 56 -6.92 -3.78 -25.02
CA ILE A 56 -7.10 -5.18 -25.43
C ILE A 56 -8.12 -5.87 -24.52
N ALA A 57 -8.06 -5.65 -23.20
CA ALA A 57 -9.03 -6.19 -22.25
C ALA A 57 -10.45 -5.66 -22.53
N LEU A 58 -10.59 -4.36 -22.82
CA LEU A 58 -11.86 -3.75 -23.17
C LEU A 58 -12.44 -4.37 -24.45
N ALA A 59 -11.62 -4.54 -25.50
CA ALA A 59 -12.05 -5.19 -26.74
C ALA A 59 -12.49 -6.65 -26.51
N ALA A 60 -11.75 -7.42 -25.71
CA ALA A 60 -12.09 -8.80 -25.38
C ALA A 60 -13.43 -8.91 -24.63
N VAL A 61 -13.67 -8.04 -23.65
CA VAL A 61 -14.95 -7.98 -22.90
C VAL A 61 -16.10 -7.60 -23.83
N ALA A 62 -15.90 -6.66 -24.77
CA ALA A 62 -16.92 -6.27 -25.73
C ALA A 62 -17.28 -7.42 -26.69
N ILE A 63 -16.29 -8.17 -27.18
CA ILE A 63 -16.52 -9.35 -28.03
C ILE A 63 -17.24 -10.45 -27.25
N ALA A 64 -16.83 -10.72 -26.01
CA ALA A 64 -17.48 -11.70 -25.14
C ALA A 64 -18.94 -11.32 -24.83
N GLY A 65 -19.21 -10.05 -24.52
CA GLY A 65 -20.55 -9.54 -24.32
C GLY A 65 -21.40 -9.56 -25.60
N GLY A 66 -20.80 -9.24 -26.75
CA GLY A 66 -21.44 -9.33 -28.05
C GLY A 66 -21.86 -10.76 -28.40
N MET A 67 -20.95 -11.73 -28.24
CA MET A 67 -21.26 -13.16 -28.46
C MET A 67 -22.36 -13.67 -27.51
N LEU A 68 -22.48 -13.09 -26.31
CA LEU A 68 -23.51 -13.44 -25.33
C LEU A 68 -24.91 -12.93 -25.74
N ILE A 69 -25.00 -11.70 -26.24
CA ILE A 69 -26.27 -11.08 -26.64
C ILE A 69 -26.83 -11.72 -27.92
N PHE A 70 -25.96 -12.04 -28.89
CA PHE A 70 -26.38 -12.65 -30.15
C PHE A 70 -26.65 -14.17 -30.06
N GLY A 71 -26.56 -14.77 -28.87
CA GLY A 71 -27.01 -16.14 -28.63
C GLY A 71 -26.07 -17.22 -29.16
N GLY A 72 -24.79 -17.16 -28.79
CA GLY A 72 -23.92 -18.35 -28.81
C GLY A 72 -24.37 -19.41 -27.79
N GLU A 73 -23.62 -20.50 -27.66
CA GLU A 73 -23.80 -21.56 -26.62
C GLU A 73 -23.82 -20.96 -25.19
N LEU A 74 -24.98 -20.42 -24.81
CA LEU A 74 -25.18 -19.55 -23.64
C LEU A 74 -24.95 -20.31 -22.34
N ASN A 75 -25.35 -21.57 -22.34
CA ASN A 75 -25.13 -22.51 -21.24
C ASN A 75 -23.63 -22.78 -21.03
N ASP A 76 -22.85 -22.95 -22.10
CA ASP A 76 -21.40 -23.18 -22.01
C ASP A 76 -20.64 -21.91 -21.62
N PHE A 77 -21.06 -20.76 -22.14
CA PHE A 77 -20.51 -19.46 -21.73
C PHE A 77 -20.80 -19.16 -20.26
N ALA A 78 -22.03 -19.34 -19.80
CA ALA A 78 -22.42 -19.10 -18.41
C ALA A 78 -21.65 -20.01 -17.45
N ARG A 79 -21.44 -21.29 -17.81
CA ARG A 79 -20.58 -22.21 -17.05
C ARG A 79 -19.14 -21.72 -16.97
N ARG A 80 -18.54 -21.33 -18.12
CA ARG A 80 -17.18 -20.77 -18.15
C ARG A 80 -17.04 -19.48 -17.34
N LEU A 81 -18.01 -18.57 -17.45
CA LEU A 81 -18.01 -17.31 -16.71
C LEU A 81 -18.08 -17.57 -15.20
N CYS A 82 -18.92 -18.53 -14.77
CA CYS A 82 -19.02 -18.93 -13.37
C CYS A 82 -17.68 -19.46 -12.84
N TYR A 83 -16.98 -20.33 -13.57
CA TYR A 83 -15.64 -20.80 -13.17
C TYR A 83 -14.63 -19.66 -13.04
N ILE A 84 -14.58 -18.75 -14.03
CA ILE A 84 -13.65 -17.60 -14.01
C ILE A 84 -13.99 -16.64 -12.86
N ALA A 85 -15.27 -16.37 -12.61
CA ALA A 85 -15.72 -15.50 -11.52
C ALA A 85 -15.44 -16.12 -10.14
N LEU A 86 -15.66 -17.43 -9.98
CA LEU A 86 -15.35 -18.15 -8.74
C LEU A 86 -13.84 -18.15 -8.47
N VAL A 87 -13.02 -18.50 -9.46
CA VAL A 87 -11.56 -18.52 -9.31
C VAL A 87 -11.00 -17.10 -9.12
N GLY A 88 -11.40 -16.16 -9.97
CA GLY A 88 -10.97 -14.77 -9.89
C GLY A 88 -11.40 -14.11 -8.58
N GLY A 89 -12.63 -14.33 -8.14
CA GLY A 89 -13.14 -13.83 -6.86
C GLY A 89 -12.39 -14.41 -5.66
N VAL A 90 -12.06 -15.71 -5.67
CA VAL A 90 -11.23 -16.31 -4.63
C VAL A 90 -9.81 -15.76 -4.64
N LEU A 91 -9.18 -15.59 -5.80
CA LEU A 91 -7.82 -15.03 -5.91
C LEU A 91 -7.78 -13.56 -5.45
N LEU A 92 -8.73 -12.74 -5.89
CA LEU A 92 -8.84 -11.33 -5.48
C LEU A 92 -9.16 -11.24 -3.99
N GLY A 93 -10.09 -12.06 -3.48
CA GLY A 93 -10.44 -12.13 -2.06
C GLY A 93 -9.29 -12.63 -1.18
N ALA A 94 -8.49 -13.58 -1.68
CA ALA A 94 -7.33 -14.11 -0.97
C ALA A 94 -6.28 -13.02 -0.69
N THR A 95 -6.09 -12.06 -1.60
CA THR A 95 -5.20 -10.92 -1.34
C THR A 95 -5.66 -10.08 -0.15
N GLN A 96 -6.97 -9.96 0.07
CA GLN A 96 -7.53 -9.24 1.22
C GLN A 96 -7.30 -10.02 2.52
N ILE A 97 -7.47 -11.34 2.50
CA ILE A 97 -7.23 -12.21 3.65
C ILE A 97 -5.74 -12.22 4.02
N VAL A 98 -4.85 -12.36 3.04
CA VAL A 98 -3.39 -12.26 3.23
C VAL A 98 -3.00 -10.87 3.71
N GLY A 99 -3.66 -9.81 3.23
CA GLY A 99 -3.48 -8.45 3.73
C GLY A 99 -3.86 -8.30 5.21
N LEU A 100 -4.93 -8.95 5.68
CA LEU A 100 -5.32 -8.92 7.09
C LEU A 100 -4.32 -9.63 8.00
N PHE A 101 -3.74 -10.74 7.56
CA PHE A 101 -2.71 -11.46 8.33
C PHE A 101 -1.28 -10.94 8.10
N GLY A 102 -1.03 -10.21 7.02
CA GLY A 102 0.26 -9.60 6.68
C GLY A 102 0.42 -8.16 7.21
N ALA A 103 -0.65 -7.36 7.22
CA ALA A 103 -0.65 -5.99 7.72
C ALA A 103 -0.81 -5.89 9.25
N THR A 104 -1.36 -6.93 9.90
CA THR A 104 -1.33 -7.03 11.37
C THR A 104 0.08 -7.29 11.92
N GLY A 105 1.08 -7.51 11.05
CA GLY A 105 2.49 -7.66 11.41
C GLY A 105 3.26 -6.36 11.70
N ALA A 106 2.80 -5.18 11.26
CA ALA A 106 3.46 -3.90 11.58
C ALA A 106 2.55 -2.67 11.38
N THR A 107 2.02 -2.10 12.48
CA THR A 107 1.38 -0.78 12.46
C THR A 107 2.43 0.32 12.57
N VAL A 108 3.10 0.70 11.48
CA VAL A 108 3.92 1.92 11.48
C VAL A 108 3.81 2.62 10.14
N GLY A 109 3.34 3.87 10.18
CA GLY A 109 3.53 4.79 9.06
C GLY A 109 2.26 5.44 8.54
N THR A 110 1.49 6.13 9.38
CA THR A 110 0.57 7.17 8.87
C THR A 110 0.56 8.44 9.73
N LEU A 111 1.14 8.41 10.95
CA LEU A 111 1.16 9.55 11.87
C LEU A 111 2.27 10.58 11.56
N GLU A 112 3.28 10.23 10.76
CA GLU A 112 4.42 11.12 10.51
C GLU A 112 4.08 12.28 9.57
N HIS A 113 3.19 12.07 8.59
CA HIS A 113 2.85 13.11 7.61
C HIS A 113 1.97 14.21 8.21
N GLU A 114 1.12 13.88 9.19
CA GLU A 114 0.24 14.86 9.84
C GLU A 114 1.01 15.66 10.91
N LEU A 115 1.89 15.00 11.67
CA LEU A 115 2.66 15.65 12.72
C LEU A 115 3.68 16.65 12.15
N ARG A 116 4.27 16.38 10.98
CA ARG A 116 5.20 17.34 10.33
C ARG A 116 4.51 18.63 9.92
N HIS A 117 3.23 18.59 9.53
CA HIS A 117 2.50 19.81 9.21
C HIS A 117 2.20 20.66 10.45
N HIS A 118 1.79 20.05 11.57
CA HIS A 118 1.56 20.80 12.82
C HIS A 118 2.85 21.27 13.50
N VAL A 119 3.94 20.51 13.48
CA VAL A 119 5.22 20.94 14.09
C VAL A 119 5.84 22.09 13.32
N ILE A 120 5.75 22.11 11.98
CA ILE A 120 6.22 23.26 11.18
C ILE A 120 5.36 24.50 11.45
N GLU A 121 4.06 24.33 11.74
CA GLU A 121 3.19 25.44 12.13
C GLU A 121 3.52 25.97 13.53
N LEU A 122 3.74 25.07 14.50
CA LEU A 122 4.13 25.40 15.87
C LEU A 122 5.54 26.03 15.94
N ALA A 123 6.46 25.58 15.09
CA ALA A 123 7.81 26.16 14.98
C ALA A 123 7.79 27.58 14.39
N LYS A 124 6.85 27.89 13.50
CA LYS A 124 6.64 29.28 13.02
C LYS A 124 6.03 30.18 14.09
N PHE A 125 5.27 29.63 15.03
CA PHE A 125 4.58 30.39 16.08
C PHE A 125 5.40 30.61 17.36
N SER A 126 6.66 30.16 17.42
CA SER A 126 7.52 30.40 18.59
C SER A 126 8.63 31.43 18.30
N PRO A 127 8.35 32.74 18.41
CA PRO A 127 9.41 33.73 18.50
C PRO A 127 9.94 33.78 19.95
N CYS A 128 11.22 33.42 20.09
CA CYS A 128 12.16 33.84 21.12
C CYS A 128 11.70 33.81 22.59
N LYS A 129 12.02 32.71 23.28
CA LYS A 129 12.25 32.72 24.75
C LYS A 129 13.76 32.75 24.97
N GLY A 130 14.24 33.88 25.53
CA GLY A 130 15.62 34.34 25.44
C GLY A 130 16.66 33.67 26.34
N GLU A 131 17.89 34.11 26.13
CA GLU A 131 19.05 33.81 26.96
C GLU A 131 19.83 35.12 27.14
N GLY A 132 19.91 35.59 28.39
CA GLY A 132 20.75 36.72 28.77
C GLY A 132 22.07 36.22 29.31
N ALA A 133 23.18 36.78 28.82
CA ALA A 133 24.45 36.76 29.53
C ALA A 133 25.36 37.89 29.00
N HIS A 134 26.05 38.53 29.94
CA HIS A 134 27.16 39.50 29.80
C HIS A 134 26.77 40.99 29.76
N GLY A 135 26.92 41.61 30.93
CA GLY A 135 26.96 43.04 31.20
C GLY A 135 27.30 43.27 32.65
#